data_AF-A0A7L4P5N7-F1
#
_entry.id   AF-A0A7L4P5N7-F1
#
_cell.length_a   1.000
_cell.length_b   1.000
_cell.length_c   1.000
_cell.angle_alpha   90.00
_cell.angle_beta   90.00
_cell.angle_gamma   90.00
#
_symmetry.space_group_name_H-M   'P 1'
#
loop_
_entity.id
_entity.type
_entity.pdbx_description
1 polymer ?
#
loop_
_entity_poly.entity_id
_entity_poly.type
_entity_poly.pdbx_seq_one_letter_code
_entity_poly.pdbx_strand_id
1 'polypeptide(L)'
;MLGTSSRLYVIERLLVQGEAKAYDLAKTSPFAISTIYYTLRKLEDEGCVIVSRDVYMPTFKCVLEYYREAGCGDAVKSYFRRSLGEYADLVKENDICQLLDFLVKTGACGKSVVSAVLDAVGGRLADVKKLPEGVTRAFTAALAAGSEYIDAVHKGAVVGGVFVGYCKRCGLVVAPCPLIK
;
A
#
# COMPACT_ATOMS: atom_id res chain seq x y z
N MET A 1 17.60 20.56 -10.75
CA MET A 1 17.09 19.96 -9.50
C MET A 1 15.81 20.70 -9.15
N LEU A 2 14.65 20.11 -9.41
CA LEU A 2 13.38 20.66 -8.91
C LEU A 2 13.42 20.53 -7.39
N GLY A 3 13.30 21.64 -6.66
CA GLY A 3 13.38 21.62 -5.20
C GLY A 3 12.27 20.74 -4.63
N THR A 4 12.62 19.62 -4.01
CA THR A 4 11.69 18.78 -3.27
C THR A 4 10.97 19.66 -2.25
N SER A 5 9.64 19.75 -2.30
CA SER A 5 8.89 20.53 -1.33
C SER A 5 8.99 19.89 0.06
N SER A 6 8.79 20.67 1.14
CA SER A 6 8.75 20.12 2.50
C SER A 6 7.68 19.03 2.64
N ARG A 7 6.57 19.15 1.91
CA ARG A 7 5.53 18.13 1.82
C ARG A 7 6.07 16.83 1.24
N LEU A 8 6.63 16.87 0.03
CA LEU A 8 7.11 15.67 -0.65
C LEU A 8 8.22 15.00 0.15
N TYR A 9 9.12 15.78 0.75
CA TYR A 9 10.15 15.29 1.66
C TYR A 9 9.55 14.53 2.86
N VAL A 10 8.59 15.12 3.57
CA VAL A 10 7.98 14.48 4.74
C VAL A 10 7.29 13.18 4.36
N ILE A 11 6.51 13.17 3.27
CA ILE A 11 5.83 11.96 2.80
C ILE A 11 6.87 10.90 2.43
N GLU A 12 7.91 11.25 1.65
CA GLU A 12 8.96 10.32 1.25
C GLU A 12 9.61 9.65 2.47
N ARG A 13 9.98 10.44 3.47
CA ARG A 13 10.63 9.93 4.69
C ARG A 13 9.72 9.01 5.48
N LEU A 14 8.43 9.34 5.60
CA LEU A 14 7.45 8.45 6.23
C LEU A 14 7.24 7.16 5.43
N LEU A 15 7.19 7.24 4.10
CA LEU A 15 7.09 6.07 3.24
C LEU A 15 8.35 5.20 3.24
N VAL A 16 9.52 5.77 3.54
CA VAL A 16 10.77 4.99 3.71
C VAL A 16 10.87 4.39 5.11
N GLN A 17 10.50 5.13 6.16
CA GLN A 17 10.69 4.70 7.55
C GLN A 17 9.53 3.86 8.08
N GLY A 18 8.33 4.01 7.52
CA GLY A 18 7.10 3.36 7.98
C GLY A 18 6.42 4.11 9.11
N GLU A 19 7.20 4.68 10.02
CA GLU A 19 6.73 5.57 11.08
C GLU A 19 7.86 6.48 11.54
N ALA A 20 7.54 7.67 12.03
CA ALA A 20 8.56 8.60 12.54
C ALA A 20 8.00 9.61 13.53
N LYS A 21 8.83 10.07 14.47
CA LYS A 21 8.52 11.26 15.27
C LYS A 21 8.82 12.52 14.47
N ALA A 22 8.07 13.59 14.73
CA ALA A 22 8.29 14.89 14.09
C ALA A 22 9.73 15.40 14.27
N TYR A 23 10.31 15.20 15.46
CA TYR A 23 11.69 15.58 15.76
C TYR A 23 12.70 14.84 14.88
N ASP A 24 12.52 13.53 14.67
CA ASP A 24 13.46 12.73 13.87
C ASP A 24 13.43 13.14 12.40
N LEU A 25 12.23 13.42 11.87
CA LEU A 25 12.07 13.98 10.53
C LEU A 25 12.73 15.36 10.41
N ALA A 26 12.51 16.24 11.39
CA ALA A 26 13.06 17.59 11.39
C ALA A 26 14.59 17.62 11.50
N LYS A 27 15.17 16.76 12.33
CA LYS A 27 16.63 16.67 12.55
C LYS A 27 17.40 16.36 11.27
N THR A 28 16.83 15.56 10.37
CA THR A 28 17.45 15.16 9.10
C THR A 28 17.00 16.01 7.91
N SER A 29 16.19 17.04 8.16
CA SER A 29 15.54 17.83 7.13
C SER A 29 16.39 18.99 6.65
N PRO A 30 16.35 19.35 5.36
CA PRO A 30 16.86 20.64 4.89
C PRO A 30 15.92 21.82 5.25
N PHE A 31 14.76 21.56 5.86
CA PHE A 31 13.77 22.58 6.23
C PHE A 31 13.85 22.96 7.71
N ALA A 32 13.37 24.16 8.03
CA ALA A 32 13.20 24.58 9.43
C ALA A 32 12.30 23.61 10.19
N ILE A 33 12.59 23.41 11.48
CA ILE A 33 11.82 22.53 12.37
C ILE A 33 10.33 22.90 12.34
N SER A 34 10.00 24.20 12.44
CA SER A 34 8.61 24.68 12.38
C SER A 34 7.90 24.29 11.08
N THR A 35 8.60 24.29 9.95
CA THR A 35 8.06 23.85 8.66
C THR A 35 7.68 22.37 8.69
N ILE A 36 8.48 21.52 9.30
CA ILE A 36 8.21 20.08 9.39
C ILE A 36 6.98 19.80 10.27
N TYR A 37 6.89 20.45 11.44
CA TYR A 37 5.73 20.31 12.32
C TYR A 37 4.45 20.82 11.64
N TYR A 38 4.53 21.96 10.95
CA TYR A 38 3.41 22.51 10.19
C TYR A 38 2.96 21.58 9.06
N THR A 39 3.91 21.03 8.29
CA THR A 39 3.62 20.07 7.22
C THR A 39 2.97 18.80 7.76
N LEU A 40 3.49 18.24 8.85
CA LEU A 40 2.91 17.03 9.47
C LEU A 40 1.47 17.27 9.96
N ARG A 41 1.20 18.42 10.58
CA ARG A 41 -0.15 18.78 11.01
C ARG A 41 -1.12 18.90 9.81
N LYS A 42 -0.68 19.52 8.71
CA LYS A 42 -1.48 19.57 7.48
C LYS A 42 -1.77 18.19 6.90
N LEU A 43 -0.75 17.33 6.84
CA LEU A 43 -0.89 15.97 6.34
C LEU A 43 -1.85 15.14 7.22
N GLU A 44 -1.89 15.42 8.52
CA GLU A 44 -2.81 14.80 9.47
C GLU A 44 -4.24 15.29 9.23
N ASP A 45 -4.45 16.61 9.12
CA ASP A 45 -5.75 17.21 8.80
C ASP A 45 -6.33 16.68 7.48
N GLU A 46 -5.45 16.38 6.51
CA GLU A 46 -5.82 15.80 5.22
C GLU A 46 -6.01 14.27 5.26
N GLY A 47 -5.66 13.59 6.36
CA GLY A 47 -5.71 12.13 6.47
C GLY A 47 -4.64 11.39 5.66
N CYS A 48 -3.58 12.07 5.23
CA CYS A 48 -2.39 11.47 4.63
C CYS A 48 -1.57 10.74 5.70
N VAL A 49 -1.59 11.22 6.95
CA VAL A 49 -0.91 10.57 8.07
C VAL A 49 -1.86 10.33 9.22
N ILE A 50 -1.59 9.29 10.01
CA ILE A 50 -2.24 9.02 11.29
C ILE A 50 -1.20 9.24 12.39
N VAL A 51 -1.63 9.82 13.51
CA VAL A 51 -0.79 10.03 14.68
C VAL A 51 -1.20 9.09 15.81
N SER A 52 -0.22 8.40 16.38
CA SER A 52 -0.39 7.56 17.57
C SER A 52 0.82 7.72 18.48
N ARG A 53 0.60 8.13 19.74
CA ARG A 53 1.67 8.32 20.74
C ARG A 53 2.86 9.14 20.21
N ASP A 54 2.56 10.27 19.57
CA ASP A 54 3.52 11.20 18.95
C ASP A 54 4.34 10.64 17.77
N VAL A 55 3.90 9.50 17.21
CA VAL A 55 4.48 8.90 16.01
C VAL A 55 3.52 9.08 14.84
N TYR A 56 4.06 9.57 13.72
CA TYR A 56 3.35 9.76 12.47
C TYR A 56 3.54 8.53 11.58
N MET A 57 2.44 8.00 11.04
CA MET A 57 2.41 6.86 10.13
C MET A 57 1.73 7.26 8.83
N PRO A 58 2.28 6.90 7.64
CA PRO A 58 1.63 7.19 6.37
C PRO A 58 0.41 6.31 6.16
N THR A 59 -0.67 6.90 5.64
CA THR A 59 -1.84 6.14 5.16
C THR A 59 -1.64 5.73 3.71
N PHE A 60 -2.50 4.83 3.21
CA PHE A 60 -2.49 4.48 1.79
C PHE A 60 -2.87 5.67 0.89
N LYS A 61 -3.68 6.61 1.39
CA LYS A 61 -3.92 7.89 0.69
C LYS A 61 -2.60 8.63 0.43
N CYS A 62 -1.71 8.65 1.42
CA CYS A 62 -0.39 9.27 1.29
C CYS A 62 0.50 8.61 0.24
N VAL A 63 0.43 7.29 0.13
CA VAL A 63 1.13 6.53 -0.92
C VAL A 63 0.65 6.96 -2.31
N LEU A 64 -0.68 7.05 -2.50
CA LEU A 64 -1.25 7.47 -3.77
C LEU A 64 -0.91 8.93 -4.11
N GLU A 65 -0.93 9.83 -3.13
CA GLU A 65 -0.50 11.22 -3.33
C GLU A 65 0.97 11.32 -3.72
N TYR A 66 1.87 10.62 -3.00
CA TYR A 66 3.28 10.57 -3.38
C TYR A 66 3.47 10.05 -4.80
N TYR A 67 2.77 8.96 -5.16
CA TYR A 67 2.86 8.38 -6.49
C TYR A 67 2.41 9.36 -7.59
N ARG A 68 1.37 10.16 -7.35
CA ARG A 68 0.91 11.18 -8.32
C ARG A 68 1.96 12.26 -8.57
N GLU A 69 2.69 12.65 -7.52
CA GLU A 69 3.68 13.74 -7.59
C GLU A 69 5.07 13.27 -8.05
N ALA A 70 5.51 12.09 -7.60
CA ALA A 70 6.88 11.60 -7.77
C ALA A 70 6.99 10.23 -8.47
N GLY A 71 5.87 9.60 -8.81
CA GLY A 71 5.84 8.31 -9.50
C GLY A 71 6.25 7.11 -8.64
N CYS A 72 6.60 6.01 -9.31
CA CYS A 72 6.96 4.75 -8.66
C CYS A 72 8.43 4.73 -8.18
N GLY A 73 8.76 5.56 -7.19
CA GLY A 73 10.08 5.61 -6.57
C GLY A 73 10.30 4.57 -5.47
N ASP A 74 11.51 4.54 -4.93
CA ASP A 74 11.92 3.58 -3.89
C ASP A 74 11.17 3.75 -2.57
N ALA A 75 10.68 4.95 -2.26
CA ALA A 75 9.88 5.22 -1.07
C ALA A 75 8.58 4.40 -1.06
N VAL A 76 7.86 4.38 -2.18
CA VAL A 76 6.64 3.59 -2.36
C VAL A 76 6.95 2.10 -2.31
N LYS A 77 8.00 1.65 -2.99
CA LYS A 77 8.41 0.25 -2.96
C LYS A 77 8.77 -0.21 -1.54
N SER A 78 9.44 0.66 -0.77
CA SER A 78 9.78 0.42 0.64
C SER A 78 8.53 0.29 1.51
N TYR A 79 7.53 1.17 1.31
CA TYR A 79 6.22 1.04 1.95
C TYR A 79 5.57 -0.31 1.67
N PHE A 80 5.55 -0.74 0.40
CA PHE A 80 4.94 -2.03 0.03
C PHE A 80 5.71 -3.22 0.57
N ARG A 81 7.05 -3.23 0.52
CA ARG A 81 7.88 -4.29 1.11
C ARG A 81 7.54 -4.51 2.59
N ARG A 82 7.40 -3.44 3.38
CA ARG A 82 7.00 -3.56 4.79
C ARG A 82 5.56 -4.01 4.94
N SER A 83 4.63 -3.43 4.17
CA SER A 83 3.20 -3.74 4.27
C SER A 83 2.87 -5.18 3.86
N LEU A 84 3.64 -5.76 2.94
CA LEU A 84 3.45 -7.13 2.47
C LEU A 84 4.12 -8.19 3.35
N GLY A 85 5.10 -7.80 4.18
CA GLY A 85 5.79 -8.71 5.09
C GLY A 85 6.40 -9.91 4.36
N GLU A 86 6.05 -11.12 4.81
CA GLU A 86 6.51 -12.39 4.22
C GLU A 86 6.15 -12.59 2.75
N TYR A 87 5.17 -11.82 2.22
CA TYR A 87 4.75 -11.90 0.82
C TYR A 87 5.49 -10.92 -0.10
N ALA A 88 6.39 -10.09 0.44
CA ALA A 88 7.10 -9.08 -0.34
C ALA A 88 7.90 -9.69 -1.50
N ASP A 89 8.56 -10.83 -1.28
CA ASP A 89 9.39 -11.49 -2.29
C ASP A 89 8.57 -12.15 -3.42
N LEU A 90 7.26 -12.31 -3.22
CA LEU A 90 6.33 -12.85 -4.23
C LEU A 90 5.83 -11.77 -5.19
N VAL A 91 6.15 -10.49 -4.93
CA VAL A 91 5.68 -9.34 -5.71
C VAL A 91 6.87 -8.62 -6.32
N LYS A 92 6.88 -8.48 -7.65
CA LYS A 92 7.95 -7.74 -8.34
C LYS A 92 7.77 -6.24 -8.12
N GLU A 93 8.84 -5.47 -8.15
CA GLU A 93 8.74 -4.00 -8.03
C GLU A 93 7.81 -3.40 -9.11
N ASN A 94 7.84 -3.96 -10.32
CA ASN A 94 6.96 -3.54 -11.40
C ASN A 94 5.47 -3.84 -11.14
N ASP A 95 5.16 -4.89 -10.36
CA ASP A 95 3.78 -5.22 -9.98
C ASP A 95 3.19 -4.13 -9.07
N ILE A 96 4.02 -3.59 -8.15
CA ILE A 96 3.66 -2.45 -7.28
C ILE A 96 3.37 -1.21 -8.14
N CYS A 97 4.23 -0.91 -9.12
CA CYS A 97 4.04 0.23 -9.99
C CYS A 97 2.76 0.11 -10.85
N GLN A 98 2.50 -1.08 -11.41
CA GLN A 98 1.28 -1.35 -12.17
C GLN A 98 0.02 -1.17 -11.30
N LEU A 99 0.06 -1.64 -10.06
CA LEU A 99 -1.05 -1.49 -9.11
C LEU A 99 -1.37 -0.01 -8.87
N LEU A 100 -0.35 0.81 -8.59
CA LEU A 100 -0.57 2.23 -8.28
C LEU A 100 -1.00 3.02 -9.51
N ASP A 101 -0.43 2.72 -10.68
CA ASP A 101 -0.87 3.29 -11.95
C ASP A 101 -2.36 2.98 -12.21
N PHE A 102 -2.75 1.72 -12.01
CA PHE A 102 -4.14 1.29 -12.13
C PHE A 102 -5.06 2.04 -11.16
N LEU A 103 -4.70 2.14 -9.89
CA LEU A 103 -5.51 2.81 -8.86
C LEU A 103 -5.64 4.31 -9.11
N VAL A 104 -4.58 4.97 -9.55
CA VAL A 104 -4.64 6.40 -9.90
C VAL A 104 -5.51 6.63 -11.14
N LYS A 105 -5.37 5.80 -12.18
CA LYS A 105 -6.18 5.91 -13.41
C LYS A 105 -7.66 5.64 -13.19
N THR A 106 -8.00 4.74 -12.27
CA THR A 106 -9.39 4.43 -11.91
C THR A 106 -9.99 5.42 -10.91
N GLY A 107 -9.20 6.36 -10.36
CA GLY A 107 -9.66 7.31 -9.36
C GLY A 107 -10.02 6.65 -8.03
N ALA A 108 -9.53 5.44 -7.77
CA ALA A 108 -9.87 4.68 -6.58
C ALA A 108 -9.39 5.38 -5.30
N CYS A 109 -10.28 5.46 -4.30
CA CYS A 109 -10.05 6.18 -3.05
C CYS A 109 -10.29 5.25 -1.84
N GLY A 110 -9.44 4.24 -1.69
CA GLY A 110 -9.50 3.31 -0.57
C GLY A 110 -8.60 3.71 0.61
N LYS A 111 -8.98 3.30 1.83
CA LYS A 111 -8.14 3.44 3.03
C LYS A 111 -6.97 2.46 3.05
N SER A 112 -7.07 1.36 2.31
CA SER A 112 -6.02 0.36 2.13
C SER A 112 -5.90 -0.03 0.65
N VAL A 113 -4.81 -0.75 0.31
CA VAL A 113 -4.63 -1.35 -1.01
C VAL A 113 -5.84 -2.22 -1.37
N VAL A 114 -6.27 -3.07 -0.44
CA VAL A 114 -7.37 -4.02 -0.66
C VAL A 114 -8.66 -3.28 -0.94
N SER A 115 -9.03 -2.29 -0.11
CA SER A 115 -10.26 -1.53 -0.33
C SER A 115 -10.22 -0.74 -1.64
N ALA A 116 -9.08 -0.12 -1.97
CA ALA A 116 -8.94 0.67 -3.19
C ALA A 116 -9.09 -0.19 -4.46
N VAL A 117 -8.50 -1.39 -4.48
CA VAL A 117 -8.68 -2.31 -5.63
C VAL A 117 -10.11 -2.82 -5.70
N LEU A 118 -10.73 -3.15 -4.56
CA LEU A 118 -12.13 -3.56 -4.54
C LEU A 118 -13.06 -2.46 -5.06
N ASP A 119 -12.85 -1.21 -4.66
CA ASP A 119 -13.59 -0.06 -5.17
C ASP A 119 -13.44 0.05 -6.70
N ALA A 120 -12.21 -0.13 -7.21
CA ALA A 120 -11.92 -0.07 -8.65
C ALA A 120 -12.61 -1.19 -9.47
N VAL A 121 -12.88 -2.35 -8.86
CA VAL A 121 -13.63 -3.46 -9.52
C VAL A 121 -15.11 -3.51 -9.13
N GLY A 122 -15.65 -2.46 -8.51
CA GLY A 122 -17.06 -2.36 -8.12
C GLY A 122 -17.45 -3.35 -7.01
N GLY A 123 -16.53 -3.61 -6.07
CA GLY A 123 -16.73 -4.47 -4.89
C GLY A 123 -16.68 -5.97 -5.16
N ARG A 124 -16.44 -6.40 -6.41
CA ARG A 124 -16.49 -7.81 -6.80
C ARG A 124 -15.10 -8.46 -6.74
N LEU A 125 -14.80 -9.14 -5.64
CA LEU A 125 -13.51 -9.83 -5.46
C LEU A 125 -13.16 -10.80 -6.60
N ALA A 126 -14.15 -11.51 -7.16
CA ALA A 126 -13.94 -12.43 -8.27
C ALA A 126 -13.53 -11.75 -9.59
N ASP A 127 -13.73 -10.44 -9.74
CA ASP A 127 -13.33 -9.67 -10.92
C ASP A 127 -11.85 -9.28 -10.89
N VAL A 128 -11.15 -9.49 -9.77
CA VAL A 128 -9.71 -9.26 -9.64
C VAL A 128 -8.92 -10.06 -10.68
N LYS A 129 -9.39 -11.27 -11.06
CA LYS A 129 -8.73 -12.09 -12.10
C LYS A 129 -8.70 -11.44 -13.50
N LYS A 130 -9.52 -10.40 -13.72
CA LYS A 130 -9.59 -9.65 -14.98
C LYS A 130 -8.60 -8.48 -15.01
N LEU A 131 -7.95 -8.17 -13.89
CA LEU A 131 -6.96 -7.11 -13.79
C LEU A 131 -5.63 -7.55 -14.44
N PRO A 132 -4.77 -6.59 -14.83
CA PRO A 132 -3.42 -6.92 -15.27
C PRO A 132 -2.69 -7.82 -14.27
N GLU A 133 -1.83 -8.71 -14.77
CA GLU A 133 -1.21 -9.75 -13.93
C GLU A 133 -0.46 -9.17 -12.72
N GLY A 134 0.29 -8.08 -12.89
CA GLY A 134 1.01 -7.44 -11.79
C GLY A 134 0.07 -6.80 -10.75
N VAL A 135 -1.03 -6.17 -11.20
CA VAL A 135 -2.08 -5.64 -10.31
C VAL A 135 -2.69 -6.78 -9.50
N THR A 136 -3.04 -7.88 -10.16
CA THR A 136 -3.61 -9.08 -9.53
C THR A 136 -2.65 -9.65 -8.49
N ARG A 137 -1.37 -9.80 -8.82
CA ARG A 137 -0.35 -10.37 -7.93
C ARG A 137 -0.14 -9.49 -6.69
N ALA A 138 0.05 -8.18 -6.89
CA ALA A 138 0.26 -7.23 -5.80
C ALA A 138 -0.98 -7.11 -4.89
N PHE A 139 -2.18 -7.09 -5.46
CA PHE A 139 -3.42 -7.13 -4.69
C PHE A 139 -3.55 -8.41 -3.87
N THR A 140 -3.27 -9.56 -4.49
CA THR A 140 -3.39 -10.87 -3.82
C THR A 140 -2.42 -10.98 -2.65
N ALA A 141 -1.20 -10.45 -2.80
CA ALA A 141 -0.24 -10.35 -1.71
C ALA A 141 -0.71 -9.41 -0.59
N ALA A 142 -1.25 -8.24 -0.96
CA ALA A 142 -1.78 -7.28 0.02
C ALA A 142 -2.98 -7.85 0.80
N LEU A 143 -3.85 -8.60 0.11
CA LEU A 143 -4.96 -9.30 0.74
C LEU A 143 -4.44 -10.37 1.70
N ALA A 144 -3.52 -11.24 1.26
CA ALA A 144 -2.93 -12.25 2.13
C ALA A 144 -2.22 -11.64 3.35
N ALA A 145 -1.49 -10.53 3.18
CA ALA A 145 -0.83 -9.82 4.28
C ALA A 145 -1.82 -9.34 5.36
N GLY A 146 -3.00 -8.87 4.94
CA GLY A 146 -4.04 -8.35 5.83
C GLY A 146 -5.10 -9.36 6.28
N SER A 147 -5.06 -10.61 5.80
CA SER A 147 -6.03 -11.65 6.13
C SER A 147 -5.55 -12.59 7.24
N GLU A 148 -6.48 -13.20 7.96
CA GLU A 148 -6.19 -14.35 8.80
C GLU A 148 -6.03 -15.63 7.96
N TYR A 149 -5.47 -16.66 8.58
CA TYR A 149 -5.44 -18.00 7.99
C TYR A 149 -6.86 -18.57 7.92
N ILE A 150 -7.26 -19.02 6.74
CA ILE A 150 -8.51 -19.78 6.55
C ILE A 150 -8.30 -21.20 7.08
N ASP A 151 -7.12 -21.76 6.84
CA ASP A 151 -6.66 -23.06 7.32
C ASP A 151 -5.12 -23.07 7.43
N ALA A 152 -4.50 -24.23 7.64
CA ALA A 152 -3.04 -24.35 7.80
C ALA A 152 -2.20 -23.96 6.55
N VAL A 153 -2.84 -23.74 5.40
CA VAL A 153 -2.22 -23.60 4.07
C VAL A 153 -2.65 -22.32 3.35
N HIS A 154 -3.85 -21.80 3.62
CA HIS A 154 -4.46 -20.68 2.90
C HIS A 154 -4.60 -19.43 3.77
N LYS A 155 -4.24 -18.28 3.19
CA LYS A 155 -4.44 -16.96 3.79
C LYS A 155 -4.99 -16.01 2.73
N GLY A 156 -6.14 -15.41 2.99
CA GLY A 156 -6.85 -14.57 2.01
C GLY A 156 -8.35 -14.61 2.22
N ALA A 157 -9.12 -14.53 1.13
CA ALA A 157 -10.58 -14.54 1.16
C ALA A 157 -11.17 -15.51 0.13
N VAL A 158 -12.37 -16.01 0.43
CA VAL A 158 -13.14 -16.91 -0.46
C VAL A 158 -14.51 -16.28 -0.69
N VAL A 159 -14.86 -16.05 -1.95
CA VAL A 159 -16.16 -15.48 -2.34
C VAL A 159 -16.66 -16.20 -3.58
N GLY A 160 -17.89 -16.73 -3.51
CA GLY A 160 -18.53 -17.40 -4.65
C GLY A 160 -17.74 -18.58 -5.22
N GLY A 161 -17.05 -19.34 -4.35
CA GLY A 161 -16.23 -20.48 -4.74
C GLY A 161 -14.86 -20.12 -5.34
N VAL A 162 -14.50 -18.83 -5.39
CA VAL A 162 -13.18 -18.36 -5.83
C VAL A 162 -12.36 -17.95 -4.61
N PHE A 163 -11.17 -18.52 -4.48
CA PHE A 163 -10.17 -18.11 -3.51
C PHE A 163 -9.28 -17.01 -4.10
N VAL A 164 -9.02 -15.98 -3.30
CA VAL A 164 -8.06 -14.92 -3.60
C VAL A 164 -7.13 -14.79 -2.41
N GLY A 165 -5.85 -15.12 -2.61
CA GLY A 165 -4.85 -15.01 -1.56
C GLY A 165 -3.60 -15.85 -1.80
N TYR A 166 -2.90 -16.16 -0.72
CA TYR A 166 -1.72 -17.00 -0.70
C TYR A 166 -2.07 -18.44 -0.31
N CYS A 167 -1.55 -19.39 -1.09
CA CYS A 167 -1.58 -20.82 -0.82
C CYS A 167 -0.13 -21.33 -0.77
N LYS A 168 0.25 -22.09 0.27
CA LYS A 168 1.62 -22.67 0.35
C LYS A 168 2.00 -23.58 -0.82
N ARG A 169 1.01 -24.09 -1.57
CA ARG A 169 1.23 -24.94 -2.75
C ARG A 169 1.22 -24.18 -4.07
N CYS A 170 0.32 -23.20 -4.20
CA CYS A 170 0.08 -22.51 -5.48
C CYS A 170 0.69 -21.10 -5.56
N GLY A 171 1.20 -20.56 -4.44
CA GLY A 171 1.66 -19.17 -4.34
C GLY A 171 0.51 -18.18 -4.23
N LEU A 172 0.63 -17.02 -4.89
CA LEU A 172 -0.43 -16.01 -4.98
C LEU A 172 -1.40 -16.36 -6.11
N VAL A 173 -2.67 -16.57 -5.79
CA VAL A 173 -3.66 -17.13 -6.72
C VAL A 173 -5.02 -16.48 -6.57
N VAL A 174 -5.72 -16.34 -7.71
CA VAL A 174 -7.13 -15.98 -7.84
C VAL A 174 -7.84 -17.10 -8.62
N ALA A 175 -8.26 -18.15 -7.93
CA ALA A 175 -8.88 -19.34 -8.56
C ALA A 175 -9.71 -20.14 -7.56
N PRO A 176 -10.62 -21.02 -8.02
CA PRO A 176 -11.18 -22.05 -7.15
C PRO A 176 -10.07 -22.92 -6.56
N CYS A 177 -10.14 -23.20 -5.25
CA CYS A 177 -9.18 -24.08 -4.59
C CYS A 177 -9.90 -25.32 -4.03
N PRO A 178 -9.61 -26.54 -4.54
CA PRO A 178 -10.29 -27.76 -4.10
C PRO A 178 -9.93 -28.19 -2.67
N LEU A 179 -8.92 -27.55 -2.08
CA LEU A 179 -8.44 -27.84 -0.72
C LEU A 179 -9.14 -27.01 0.35
N ILE A 180 -9.86 -25.96 -0.04
CA ILE A 180 -10.68 -25.16 0.85
C ILE A 180 -12.06 -25.82 0.88
N LYS A 181 -12.50 -26.25 2.06
CA LYS A 181 -13.80 -26.90 2.28
C LYS A 181 -14.83 -25.91 2.81
#